data_AF-A0A8S3YRD3-F1
#
_entry.id   AF-A0A8S3YRD3-F1
#
_cell.length_a   1.000
_cell.length_b   1.000
_cell.length_c   1.000
_cell.angle_alpha   90.00
_cell.angle_beta   90.00
_cell.angle_gamma   90.00
#
_symmetry.space_group_name_H-M   'P 1'
#
loop_
_entity.id
_entity.type
_entity.pdbx_description
1 polymer ?
#
loop_
_entity_poly.entity_id
_entity_poly.type
_entity_poly.pdbx_seq_one_letter_code
_entity_poly.pdbx_strand_id
1 'polypeptide(L)'
;MIPSCLDSLHSLNAGIKPYVKYLLTQDISRLSIANEPVLITDASSGCLSQSTAVGNRCDRFKLKIPYAQQSLTWEVIFDSANLKEPPDFIFDQEDDDFCPPLEQINSFVCWDWQNSESLAAVLVELLEFYKEYQLKRAGTNLVLQRHMGSLLEMSPDSLQVVVNKKERGLGTANVLVRLEENFSDLPAYLAEGNPGTDAAVLHVCFPYPESAAVQTQMFLSPRLDTAFGGASSLHIPVFQHGVLLGEYVENVRQLLKQQVKLVCEGYEKRKDYIAAFLSHFGTAVLEYDAQSFSKISLLFEWNDFFFIFAVELPLYFPADHPTFIFKSVYHNQNKKPYTERYVNFPYSPRWNGNEMAKRASAFILNTIKDFQKASVNNSDK
;
A
#
# COMPACT_ATOMS: atom_id res chain seq x y z
N MET A 1 -6.33 -11.28 -4.08
CA MET A 1 -6.19 -12.76 -4.14
C MET A 1 -6.58 -13.33 -2.78
N ILE A 2 -7.71 -14.01 -2.67
CA ILE A 2 -8.26 -14.64 -1.45
C ILE A 2 -8.45 -16.19 -1.56
N PRO A 3 -8.45 -16.88 -2.73
CA PRO A 3 -8.91 -18.28 -2.80
C PRO A 3 -8.16 -19.29 -1.93
N SER A 4 -6.83 -19.16 -1.76
CA SER A 4 -6.00 -20.22 -1.17
C SER A 4 -6.09 -20.34 0.36
N CYS A 5 -6.63 -19.32 1.07
CA CYS A 5 -6.70 -19.36 2.53
C CYS A 5 -7.99 -20.03 3.05
N LEU A 6 -9.05 -20.05 2.24
CA LEU A 6 -10.35 -20.63 2.62
C LEU A 6 -10.34 -22.16 2.58
N ASP A 7 -9.42 -22.78 1.83
CA ASP A 7 -9.29 -24.24 1.77
C ASP A 7 -8.98 -24.85 3.15
N SER A 8 -8.25 -24.11 4.00
CA SER A 8 -7.92 -24.50 5.38
C SER A 8 -9.16 -24.57 6.30
N LEU A 9 -10.29 -23.95 5.93
CA LEU A 9 -11.54 -24.03 6.70
C LEU A 9 -12.23 -25.40 6.56
N HIS A 10 -11.87 -26.18 5.54
CA HIS A 10 -12.52 -27.47 5.26
C HIS A 10 -12.10 -28.58 6.21
N SER A 11 -11.10 -28.40 7.08
CA SER A 11 -10.69 -29.40 8.09
C SER A 11 -11.13 -29.03 9.52
N LEU A 12 -11.48 -27.77 9.77
CA LEU A 12 -11.83 -27.27 11.10
C LEU A 12 -13.24 -27.68 11.55
N ASN A 13 -13.43 -27.77 12.88
CA ASN A 13 -14.73 -27.99 13.51
C ASN A 13 -15.71 -26.87 13.14
N ALA A 14 -16.98 -27.22 12.89
CA ALA A 14 -18.01 -26.28 12.45
C ALA A 14 -18.24 -25.09 13.39
N GLY A 15 -18.09 -25.29 14.71
CA GLY A 15 -18.24 -24.22 15.69
C GLY A 15 -17.05 -23.25 15.76
N ILE A 16 -15.88 -23.65 15.26
CA ILE A 16 -14.65 -22.83 15.27
C ILE A 16 -14.52 -22.04 13.96
N LYS A 17 -15.06 -22.57 12.86
CA LYS A 17 -15.04 -21.93 11.53
C LYS A 17 -15.46 -20.45 11.52
N PRO A 18 -16.48 -19.99 12.28
CA PRO A 18 -16.86 -18.58 12.29
C PRO A 18 -15.73 -17.65 12.72
N TYR A 19 -15.00 -17.98 13.79
CA TYR A 19 -13.89 -17.15 14.27
C TYR A 19 -12.76 -17.09 13.24
N VAL A 20 -12.40 -18.25 12.69
CA VAL A 20 -11.34 -18.34 11.69
C VAL A 20 -11.72 -17.65 10.39
N LYS A 21 -12.97 -17.81 9.94
CA LYS A 21 -13.48 -17.10 8.77
C LYS A 21 -13.42 -15.59 8.98
N TYR A 22 -13.77 -15.10 10.17
CA TYR A 22 -13.64 -13.68 10.49
C TYR A 22 -12.18 -13.22 10.33
N LEU A 23 -11.22 -13.97 10.89
CA LEU A 23 -9.78 -13.70 10.75
C LEU A 23 -9.29 -13.62 9.30
N LEU A 24 -9.83 -14.45 8.41
CA LEU A 24 -9.35 -14.57 7.02
C LEU A 24 -10.07 -13.64 6.02
N THR A 25 -11.26 -13.13 6.37
CA THR A 25 -12.13 -12.42 5.40
C THR A 25 -12.29 -10.94 5.68
N GLN A 26 -12.02 -10.49 6.90
CA GLN A 26 -12.16 -9.07 7.26
C GLN A 26 -10.82 -8.35 7.18
N ASP A 27 -10.88 -7.03 6.95
CA ASP A 27 -9.72 -6.15 7.05
C ASP A 27 -9.37 -5.97 8.54
N ILE A 28 -8.53 -6.87 9.06
CA ILE A 28 -8.02 -6.78 10.43
C ILE A 28 -6.68 -6.05 10.43
N SER A 29 -6.70 -4.81 9.95
CA SER A 29 -5.56 -3.87 9.99
C SER A 29 -4.89 -3.75 11.37
N ARG A 30 -5.57 -4.16 12.45
CA ARG A 30 -5.00 -4.23 13.80
C ARG A 30 -4.07 -5.43 14.04
N LEU A 31 -4.24 -6.54 13.32
CA LEU A 31 -3.35 -7.70 13.43
C LEU A 31 -2.10 -7.53 12.56
N SER A 32 -2.24 -6.90 11.39
CA SER A 32 -1.17 -6.68 10.42
C SER A 32 -1.18 -5.24 9.94
N ILE A 33 -0.20 -4.44 10.36
CA ILE A 33 -0.07 -3.04 9.97
C ILE A 33 0.12 -2.89 8.45
N ALA A 34 0.79 -3.85 7.81
CA ALA A 34 1.09 -3.83 6.36
C ALA A 34 0.01 -4.48 5.49
N ASN A 35 -1.17 -4.80 6.06
CA ASN A 35 -2.27 -5.51 5.38
C ASN A 35 -1.87 -6.87 4.78
N GLU A 36 -0.81 -7.49 5.32
CA GLU A 36 -0.41 -8.85 4.98
C GLU A 36 -1.41 -9.85 5.61
N PRO A 37 -1.86 -10.88 4.88
CA PRO A 37 -2.87 -11.81 5.37
C PRO A 37 -2.32 -12.73 6.46
N VAL A 38 -3.15 -13.00 7.46
CA VAL A 38 -2.90 -14.04 8.46
C VAL A 38 -3.10 -15.42 7.81
N LEU A 39 -2.23 -16.38 8.13
CA LEU A 39 -2.29 -17.73 7.58
C LEU A 39 -2.55 -18.77 8.66
N ILE A 40 -3.22 -19.86 8.29
CA ILE A 40 -3.52 -20.98 9.19
C ILE A 40 -2.88 -22.24 8.65
N THR A 41 -2.16 -22.91 9.53
CA THR A 41 -1.37 -24.11 9.22
C THR A 41 -1.52 -25.14 10.33
N ASP A 42 -1.09 -26.38 10.08
CA ASP A 42 -1.01 -27.46 11.08
C ASP A 42 -2.32 -27.72 11.86
N ALA A 43 -3.46 -27.71 11.17
CA ALA A 43 -4.75 -28.00 11.80
C ALA A 43 -4.82 -29.47 12.24
N SER A 44 -5.12 -29.69 13.52
CA SER A 44 -5.19 -31.01 14.13
C SER A 44 -6.34 -31.13 15.13
N SER A 45 -6.67 -32.36 15.51
CA SER A 45 -7.74 -32.64 16.47
C SER A 45 -7.16 -33.07 17.81
N GLY A 46 -7.62 -32.43 18.89
CA GLY A 46 -7.38 -32.87 20.27
C GLY A 46 -8.32 -33.98 20.74
N CYS A 47 -9.32 -34.36 19.92
CA CYS A 47 -10.31 -35.36 20.28
C CYS A 47 -9.77 -36.79 20.16
N LEU A 48 -10.20 -37.68 21.06
CA LEU A 48 -9.88 -39.11 20.98
C LEU A 48 -10.40 -39.72 19.66
N SER A 49 -9.54 -40.48 18.98
CA SER A 49 -9.82 -41.09 17.67
C SER A 49 -11.03 -42.04 17.66
N GLN A 50 -11.43 -42.53 18.84
CA GLN A 50 -12.55 -43.47 19.01
C GLN A 50 -13.93 -42.80 19.13
N SER A 51 -14.03 -41.46 19.11
CA SER A 51 -15.34 -40.80 19.16
C SER A 51 -16.12 -41.06 17.86
N THR A 52 -17.43 -41.29 17.96
CA THR A 52 -18.35 -41.65 16.86
C THR A 52 -18.87 -40.43 16.07
N ALA A 53 -18.28 -39.24 16.27
CA ALA A 53 -18.77 -37.99 15.70
C ALA A 53 -18.53 -37.88 14.18
N VAL A 54 -19.59 -37.83 13.39
CA VAL A 54 -19.53 -37.62 11.93
C VAL A 54 -19.24 -36.14 11.67
N GLY A 55 -18.02 -35.80 11.22
CA GLY A 55 -17.64 -34.43 10.84
C GLY A 55 -16.18 -34.09 11.11
N ASN A 56 -15.76 -32.90 10.65
CA ASN A 56 -14.45 -32.33 10.92
C ASN A 56 -14.23 -32.07 12.41
N ARG A 57 -13.05 -32.46 12.92
CA ARG A 57 -12.74 -32.40 14.35
C ARG A 57 -11.53 -31.55 14.70
N CYS A 58 -10.93 -30.84 13.74
CA CYS A 58 -9.78 -30.04 14.06
C CYS A 58 -10.19 -28.82 14.88
N ASP A 59 -9.65 -28.74 16.09
CA ASP A 59 -9.86 -27.70 17.09
C ASP A 59 -8.57 -27.02 17.52
N ARG A 60 -7.43 -27.51 17.01
CA ARG A 60 -6.10 -26.94 17.21
C ARG A 60 -5.53 -26.53 15.88
N PHE A 61 -4.85 -25.40 15.82
CA PHE A 61 -4.17 -24.94 14.62
C PHE A 61 -3.07 -23.94 14.97
N LYS A 62 -2.12 -23.77 14.06
CA LYS A 62 -1.12 -22.70 14.15
C LYS A 62 -1.53 -21.51 13.32
N LEU A 63 -1.53 -20.36 13.97
CA LEU A 63 -1.80 -19.06 13.40
C LEU A 63 -0.47 -18.37 13.09
N LYS A 64 -0.23 -18.09 11.81
CA LYS A 64 0.91 -17.31 11.35
C LYS A 64 0.50 -15.86 11.17
N ILE A 65 0.95 -15.01 12.07
CA ILE A 65 0.59 -13.59 12.13
C ILE A 65 1.76 -12.76 11.58
N PRO A 66 1.58 -12.03 10.45
CA PRO A 66 2.56 -11.06 10.00
C PRO A 66 2.73 -9.94 11.05
N TYR A 67 3.94 -9.78 11.57
CA TYR A 67 4.24 -8.83 12.63
C TYR A 67 5.67 -8.30 12.49
N ALA A 68 5.81 -6.99 12.36
CA ALA A 68 7.08 -6.29 12.21
C ALA A 68 8.06 -6.88 11.16
N GLN A 69 7.57 -7.20 9.94
CA GLN A 69 8.34 -7.85 8.85
C GLN A 69 8.86 -9.26 9.21
N GLN A 70 8.24 -9.90 10.21
CA GLN A 70 8.43 -11.30 10.56
C GLN A 70 7.06 -11.99 10.63
N SER A 71 7.06 -13.29 10.92
CA SER A 71 5.84 -14.07 11.12
C SER A 71 5.88 -14.71 12.50
N LEU A 72 4.99 -14.28 13.40
CA LEU A 72 4.75 -14.99 14.65
C LEU A 72 4.00 -16.29 14.36
N THR A 73 4.29 -17.37 15.07
CA THR A 73 3.59 -18.65 14.94
C THR A 73 2.98 -19.07 16.27
N TRP A 74 1.74 -18.67 16.50
CA TRP A 74 1.02 -18.98 17.73
C TRP A 74 0.12 -20.19 17.54
N GLU A 75 0.18 -21.17 18.45
CA GLU A 75 -0.79 -22.28 18.47
C GLU A 75 -2.05 -21.83 19.20
N VAL A 76 -3.20 -22.02 18.56
CA VAL A 76 -4.51 -21.75 19.14
C VAL A 76 -5.20 -23.09 19.39
N ILE A 77 -5.64 -23.30 20.63
CA ILE A 77 -6.19 -24.57 21.10
C ILE A 77 -7.61 -24.31 21.62
N PHE A 78 -8.61 -24.75 20.87
CA PHE A 78 -9.99 -24.82 21.35
C PHE A 78 -10.28 -26.20 21.92
N ASP A 79 -11.21 -26.27 22.86
CA ASP A 79 -11.95 -27.49 23.16
C ASP A 79 -13.23 -27.52 22.31
N SER A 80 -13.25 -28.33 21.26
CA SER A 80 -14.44 -28.46 20.41
C SER A 80 -15.68 -29.01 21.12
N ALA A 81 -15.52 -29.67 22.28
CA ALA A 81 -16.64 -30.12 23.10
C ALA A 81 -17.22 -29.00 23.98
N ASN A 82 -16.46 -27.94 24.25
CA ASN A 82 -16.86 -26.84 25.13
C ASN A 82 -16.37 -25.46 24.64
N LEU A 83 -17.01 -24.95 23.58
CA LEU A 83 -16.69 -23.64 23.01
C LEU A 83 -17.02 -22.43 23.91
N LYS A 84 -17.70 -22.66 25.05
CA LYS A 84 -18.02 -21.60 26.01
C LYS A 84 -16.78 -21.12 26.77
N GLU A 85 -15.74 -21.95 26.82
CA GLU A 85 -14.44 -21.56 27.37
C GLU A 85 -13.61 -20.89 26.27
N PRO A 86 -12.79 -19.90 26.63
CA PRO A 86 -11.84 -19.29 25.70
C PRO A 86 -10.78 -20.30 25.24
N PRO A 87 -10.13 -20.08 24.08
CA PRO A 87 -9.03 -20.92 23.62
C PRO A 87 -7.76 -20.71 24.45
N ASP A 88 -6.91 -21.72 24.50
CA ASP A 88 -5.54 -21.61 25.00
C ASP A 88 -4.57 -21.20 23.88
N PHE A 89 -3.45 -20.59 24.27
CA PHE A 89 -2.40 -20.12 23.37
C PHE A 89 -1.04 -20.67 23.74
N ILE A 90 -0.27 -21.10 22.74
CA ILE A 90 1.16 -21.40 22.87
C ILE A 90 1.92 -20.45 21.95
N PHE A 91 2.84 -19.66 22.52
CA PHE A 91 3.64 -18.68 21.79
C PHE A 91 4.93 -19.31 21.22
N ASP A 92 5.63 -18.54 20.38
CA ASP A 92 6.86 -18.98 19.73
C ASP A 92 7.94 -19.39 20.74
N GLN A 93 8.70 -20.45 20.42
CA GLN A 93 9.77 -20.96 21.29
C GLN A 93 10.87 -19.92 21.55
N GLU A 94 11.05 -18.96 20.63
CA GLU A 94 12.03 -17.89 20.78
C GLU A 94 11.62 -16.85 21.85
N ASP A 95 10.33 -16.80 22.19
CA ASP A 95 9.71 -15.89 23.16
C ASP A 95 9.07 -16.69 24.31
N ASP A 96 9.78 -17.72 24.79
CA ASP A 96 9.38 -18.58 25.90
C ASP A 96 9.13 -17.84 27.23
N ASP A 97 9.70 -16.65 27.39
CA ASP A 97 9.50 -15.75 28.53
C ASP A 97 8.35 -14.73 28.34
N PHE A 98 7.62 -14.79 27.23
CA PHE A 98 6.41 -13.99 27.03
C PHE A 98 5.22 -14.57 27.79
N CYS A 99 4.91 -13.97 28.94
CA CYS A 99 3.78 -14.35 29.80
C CYS A 99 2.78 -13.18 29.92
N PRO A 100 1.82 -13.03 28.97
CA PRO A 100 0.82 -11.97 29.07
C PRO A 100 -0.11 -12.19 30.28
N PRO A 101 -0.49 -11.13 31.01
CA PRO A 101 -1.42 -11.24 32.12
C PRO A 101 -2.84 -11.46 31.59
N LEU A 102 -3.24 -12.73 31.44
CA LEU A 102 -4.52 -13.11 30.82
C LEU A 102 -5.74 -12.47 31.51
N GLU A 103 -5.64 -12.20 32.81
CA GLU A 103 -6.71 -11.54 33.58
C GLU A 103 -6.92 -10.07 33.20
N GLN A 104 -5.97 -9.46 32.49
CA GLN A 104 -6.06 -8.08 31.99
C GLN A 104 -6.55 -8.01 30.54
N ILE A 105 -6.72 -9.15 29.87
CA ILE A 105 -7.22 -9.23 28.50
C ILE A 105 -8.75 -9.30 28.56
N ASN A 106 -9.43 -8.17 28.27
CA ASN A 106 -10.86 -8.07 28.51
C ASN A 106 -11.67 -9.02 27.62
N SER A 107 -11.29 -9.17 26.35
CA SER A 107 -11.98 -10.09 25.44
C SER A 107 -11.75 -11.57 25.77
N PHE A 108 -10.70 -11.88 26.52
CA PHE A 108 -10.44 -13.22 27.03
C PHE A 108 -11.28 -13.51 28.28
N VAL A 109 -11.30 -12.57 29.23
CA VAL A 109 -12.10 -12.68 30.46
C VAL A 109 -13.60 -12.67 30.16
N CYS A 110 -14.03 -11.79 29.26
CA CYS A 110 -15.41 -11.66 28.80
C CYS A 110 -15.63 -12.40 27.47
N TRP A 111 -15.09 -13.63 27.37
CA TRP A 111 -15.19 -14.44 26.17
C TRP A 111 -16.65 -14.66 25.75
N ASP A 112 -17.00 -14.16 24.57
CA ASP A 112 -18.31 -14.39 23.95
C ASP A 112 -18.19 -15.44 22.83
N TRP A 113 -18.53 -16.67 23.17
CA TRP A 113 -18.52 -17.79 22.23
C TRP A 113 -19.57 -17.65 21.10
N GLN A 114 -20.55 -16.75 21.21
CA GLN A 114 -21.52 -16.52 20.14
C GLN A 114 -21.04 -15.49 19.12
N ASN A 115 -20.09 -14.65 19.51
CA ASN A 115 -19.53 -13.61 18.65
C ASN A 115 -18.33 -14.12 17.86
N SER A 116 -18.42 -14.13 16.53
CA SER A 116 -17.32 -14.55 15.65
C SER A 116 -16.08 -13.65 15.74
N GLU A 117 -16.20 -12.45 16.29
CA GLU A 117 -15.09 -11.50 16.44
C GLU A 117 -14.23 -11.77 17.67
N SER A 118 -14.70 -12.58 18.62
CA SER A 118 -14.07 -12.74 19.93
C SER A 118 -12.62 -13.19 19.85
N LEU A 119 -12.30 -14.16 18.98
CA LEU A 119 -10.92 -14.61 18.78
C LEU A 119 -10.02 -13.48 18.25
N ALA A 120 -10.52 -12.66 17.32
CA ALA A 120 -9.77 -11.55 16.77
C ALA A 120 -9.53 -10.47 17.84
N ALA A 121 -10.52 -10.19 18.69
CA ALA A 121 -10.37 -9.26 19.80
C ALA A 121 -9.28 -9.72 20.79
N VAL A 122 -9.27 -11.01 21.15
CA VAL A 122 -8.25 -11.61 22.04
C VAL A 122 -6.86 -11.48 21.42
N LEU A 123 -6.72 -11.80 20.14
CA LEU A 123 -5.43 -11.70 19.43
C LEU A 123 -4.93 -10.26 19.35
N VAL A 124 -5.82 -9.28 19.13
CA VAL A 124 -5.44 -7.85 19.11
C VAL A 124 -4.92 -7.41 20.48
N GLU A 125 -5.59 -7.75 21.58
CA GLU A 125 -5.11 -7.44 22.94
C GLU A 125 -3.81 -8.18 23.28
N LEU A 126 -3.67 -9.45 22.88
CA LEU A 126 -2.43 -10.21 23.06
C LEU A 126 -1.24 -9.57 22.31
N LEU A 127 -1.45 -9.09 21.09
CA LEU A 127 -0.41 -8.39 20.33
C LEU A 127 -0.02 -7.05 20.95
N GLU A 128 -0.93 -6.37 21.63
CA GLU A 128 -0.61 -5.17 22.41
C GLU A 128 0.32 -5.51 23.59
N PHE A 129 0.03 -6.59 24.34
CA PHE A 129 0.95 -7.07 25.38
C PHE A 129 2.29 -7.55 24.80
N TYR A 130 2.28 -8.18 23.63
CA TYR A 130 3.48 -8.61 22.94
C TYR A 130 4.34 -7.41 22.49
N LYS A 131 3.72 -6.32 22.02
CA LYS A 131 4.41 -5.05 21.73
C LYS A 131 5.07 -4.49 22.98
N GLU A 132 4.37 -4.43 24.12
CA GLU A 132 4.97 -3.98 25.38
C GLU A 132 6.16 -4.85 25.81
N TYR A 133 6.02 -6.17 25.66
CA TYR A 133 7.07 -7.13 25.94
C TYR A 133 8.33 -6.85 25.09
N GLN A 134 8.16 -6.63 23.78
CA GLN A 134 9.27 -6.30 22.87
C GLN A 134 9.87 -4.91 23.16
N LEU A 135 9.05 -3.93 23.57
CA LEU A 135 9.54 -2.60 24.00
C LEU A 135 10.36 -2.69 25.30
N LYS A 136 9.94 -3.52 26.27
CA LYS A 136 10.71 -3.80 27.49
C LYS A 136 12.06 -4.44 27.15
N ARG A 137 12.07 -5.40 26.21
CA ARG A 137 13.30 -6.02 25.69
C ARG A 137 14.22 -4.98 25.03
N ALA A 138 13.68 -4.12 24.17
CA ALA A 138 14.42 -3.02 23.55
C ALA A 138 15.03 -2.07 24.60
N GLY A 139 14.30 -1.83 25.70
CA GLY A 139 14.71 -0.98 26.82
C GLY A 139 15.95 -1.46 27.57
N THR A 140 16.39 -2.72 27.38
CA THR A 140 17.64 -3.23 27.96
C THR A 140 18.89 -2.63 27.31
N ASN A 141 18.75 -2.00 26.14
CA ASN A 141 19.81 -1.27 25.45
C ASN A 141 19.50 0.22 25.40
N LEU A 142 20.44 1.07 25.83
CA LEU A 142 20.22 2.51 25.94
C LEU A 142 19.97 3.20 24.58
N VAL A 143 20.57 2.72 23.50
CA VAL A 143 20.39 3.29 22.16
C VAL A 143 18.98 3.00 21.65
N LEU A 144 18.57 1.73 21.68
CA LEU A 144 17.20 1.35 21.30
C LEU A 144 16.16 2.01 22.21
N GLN A 145 16.40 2.07 23.52
CA GLN A 145 15.50 2.76 24.46
C GLN A 145 15.25 4.21 24.07
N ARG A 146 16.29 4.96 23.66
CA ARG A 146 16.14 6.35 23.21
C ARG A 146 15.36 6.45 21.91
N HIS A 147 15.64 5.58 20.94
CA HIS A 147 14.88 5.54 19.69
C HIS A 147 13.40 5.23 19.94
N MET A 148 13.09 4.16 20.69
CA MET A 148 11.71 3.80 21.01
C MET A 148 11.02 4.87 21.85
N GLY A 149 11.71 5.45 22.83
CA GLY A 149 11.18 6.56 23.64
C GLY A 149 10.76 7.74 22.77
N SER A 150 11.63 8.20 21.88
CA SER A 150 11.31 9.30 20.95
C SER A 150 10.12 8.99 20.03
N LEU A 151 9.96 7.73 19.65
CA LEU A 151 8.85 7.31 18.80
C LEU A 151 7.54 7.27 19.59
N LEU A 152 7.55 6.75 20.82
CA LEU A 152 6.37 6.67 21.69
C LEU A 152 5.88 8.05 22.13
N GLU A 153 6.78 9.03 22.30
CA GLU A 153 6.44 10.43 22.56
C GLU A 153 5.56 11.05 21.46
N MET A 154 5.67 10.54 20.22
CA MET A 154 4.80 10.97 19.12
C MET A 154 3.43 10.31 19.12
N SER A 155 3.17 9.39 20.06
CA SER A 155 1.93 8.61 20.16
C SER A 155 1.46 8.03 18.82
N PRO A 156 2.22 7.12 18.19
CA PRO A 156 1.83 6.53 16.91
C PRO A 156 0.54 5.72 17.06
N ASP A 157 -0.40 5.91 16.15
CA ASP A 157 -1.70 5.23 16.17
C ASP A 157 -1.57 3.71 15.99
N SER A 158 -0.55 3.27 15.23
CA SER A 158 -0.22 1.86 15.05
C SER A 158 1.29 1.65 14.98
N LEU A 159 1.78 0.79 15.85
CA LEU A 159 3.20 0.48 16.02
C LEU A 159 3.37 -1.02 16.27
N GLN A 160 4.29 -1.66 15.54
CA GLN A 160 4.78 -3.01 15.85
C GLN A 160 6.29 -2.95 16.05
N VAL A 161 6.78 -3.65 17.06
CA VAL A 161 8.21 -3.74 17.39
C VAL A 161 8.56 -5.19 17.68
N VAL A 162 9.65 -5.68 17.09
CA VAL A 162 10.27 -6.96 17.42
C VAL A 162 11.77 -6.76 17.59
N VAL A 163 12.32 -7.27 18.68
CA VAL A 163 13.76 -7.31 18.93
C VAL A 163 14.20 -8.76 19.08
N ASN A 164 14.96 -9.26 18.11
CA ASN A 164 15.40 -10.65 18.09
C ASN A 164 16.48 -10.89 19.16
N LYS A 165 16.52 -12.09 19.72
CA LYS A 165 17.61 -12.55 20.59
C LYS A 165 18.83 -12.94 19.73
N LYS A 166 20.04 -12.76 20.28
CA LYS A 166 21.28 -13.33 19.74
C LYS A 166 22.00 -14.05 20.88
N GLU A 167 22.93 -14.97 20.58
CA GLU A 167 23.68 -15.74 21.60
C GLU A 167 24.22 -14.88 22.76
N ARG A 168 24.58 -13.63 22.47
CA ARG A 168 24.94 -12.62 23.48
C ARG A 168 24.21 -11.32 23.18
N GLY A 169 23.16 -11.04 23.96
CA GLY A 169 22.43 -9.77 23.92
C GLY A 169 21.36 -9.71 22.83
N LEU A 170 21.13 -8.49 22.33
CA LEU A 170 20.10 -8.22 21.34
C LEU A 170 20.64 -8.39 19.91
N GLY A 171 19.80 -8.96 19.06
CA GLY A 171 20.01 -9.09 17.63
C GLY A 171 19.38 -7.92 16.86
N THR A 172 18.73 -8.24 15.74
CA THR A 172 18.05 -7.28 14.88
C THR A 172 16.82 -6.70 15.58
N ALA A 173 16.55 -5.41 15.39
CA ALA A 173 15.32 -4.77 15.83
C ALA A 173 14.53 -4.26 14.63
N ASN A 174 13.28 -4.70 14.49
CA ASN A 174 12.36 -4.27 13.44
C ASN A 174 11.25 -3.43 14.04
N VAL A 175 10.99 -2.28 13.42
CA VAL A 175 9.94 -1.34 13.82
C VAL A 175 9.08 -1.04 12.60
N LEU A 176 7.77 -1.24 12.72
CA LEU A 176 6.78 -0.84 11.72
C LEU A 176 5.88 0.22 12.31
N VAL A 177 5.73 1.31 11.58
CA VAL A 177 4.87 2.44 11.97
C VAL A 177 3.90 2.73 10.85
N ARG A 178 2.60 2.75 11.14
CA ARG A 178 1.61 3.28 10.19
C ARG A 178 1.68 4.81 10.21
N LEU A 179 1.81 5.42 9.05
CA LEU A 179 1.78 6.87 8.89
C LEU A 179 0.34 7.25 8.53
N GLU A 180 -0.44 7.64 9.54
CA GLU A 180 -1.81 8.10 9.33
C GLU A 180 -1.81 9.50 8.69
N GLU A 181 -2.35 9.58 7.48
CA GLU A 181 -2.58 10.82 6.76
C GLU A 181 -3.94 10.79 6.07
N ASN A 182 -4.47 11.96 5.73
CA ASN A 182 -5.71 12.02 4.96
C ASN A 182 -5.45 11.73 3.48
N PHE A 183 -5.76 10.51 3.04
CA PHE A 183 -5.66 10.07 1.65
C PHE A 183 -6.97 10.20 0.85
N SER A 184 -8.03 10.73 1.47
CA SER A 184 -9.37 10.78 0.86
C SER A 184 -9.40 11.57 -0.45
N ASP A 185 -8.59 12.62 -0.53
CA ASP A 185 -8.51 13.53 -1.69
C ASP A 185 -7.70 12.98 -2.86
N LEU A 186 -7.02 11.83 -2.69
CA LEU A 186 -6.25 11.23 -3.77
C LEU A 186 -7.18 10.83 -4.94
N PRO A 187 -6.66 10.75 -6.17
CA PRO A 187 -7.43 10.26 -7.31
C PRO A 187 -8.02 8.86 -7.06
N ALA A 188 -9.14 8.57 -7.74
CA ALA A 188 -9.76 7.26 -7.67
C ALA A 188 -8.84 6.17 -8.25
N TYR A 189 -8.85 5.00 -7.61
CA TYR A 189 -8.10 3.82 -8.07
C TYR A 189 -9.10 2.77 -8.56
N LEU A 190 -9.04 2.43 -9.85
CA LEU A 190 -9.85 1.39 -10.44
C LEU A 190 -9.03 0.11 -10.56
N ALA A 191 -9.14 -0.74 -9.55
CA ALA A 191 -8.65 -2.12 -9.60
C ALA A 191 -9.80 -3.12 -9.57
N GLU A 192 -9.56 -4.30 -10.12
CA GLU A 192 -10.44 -5.45 -9.94
C GLU A 192 -10.33 -5.94 -8.48
N GLY A 193 -11.35 -5.64 -7.68
CA GLY A 193 -11.47 -6.07 -6.28
C GLY A 193 -11.33 -4.92 -5.27
N ASN A 194 -11.35 -5.27 -3.99
CA ASN A 194 -11.10 -4.32 -2.90
C ASN A 194 -9.59 -4.21 -2.66
N PRO A 195 -8.93 -3.06 -2.92
CA PRO A 195 -7.50 -2.89 -2.71
C PRO A 195 -7.09 -2.82 -1.23
N GLY A 196 -8.07 -2.89 -0.30
CA GLY A 196 -7.85 -2.70 1.12
C GLY A 196 -7.92 -1.23 1.52
N THR A 197 -7.68 -0.95 2.80
CA THR A 197 -7.61 0.42 3.32
C THR A 197 -6.34 1.14 2.85
N ASP A 198 -6.50 2.44 2.54
CA ASP A 198 -5.36 3.29 2.20
C ASP A 198 -4.41 3.40 3.39
N ALA A 199 -3.15 3.03 3.17
CA ALA A 199 -2.13 2.98 4.19
C ALA A 199 -0.74 3.25 3.62
N ALA A 200 0.06 3.99 4.38
CA ALA A 200 1.50 4.08 4.23
C ALA A 200 2.15 3.55 5.51
N VAL A 201 3.09 2.62 5.36
CA VAL A 201 3.77 1.97 6.49
C VAL A 201 5.27 2.15 6.33
N LEU A 202 5.92 2.67 7.36
CA LEU A 202 7.37 2.80 7.41
C LEU A 202 7.95 1.65 8.23
N HIS A 203 8.83 0.87 7.62
CA HIS A 203 9.68 -0.10 8.29
C HIS A 203 11.06 0.50 8.53
N VAL A 204 11.56 0.30 9.75
CA VAL A 204 12.91 0.62 10.16
C VAL A 204 13.54 -0.64 10.76
N CYS A 205 14.67 -1.07 10.20
CA CYS A 205 15.43 -2.21 10.68
C CYS A 205 16.80 -1.74 11.19
N PHE A 206 17.06 -2.04 12.46
CA PHE A 206 18.39 -1.94 13.06
C PHE A 206 19.03 -3.33 12.98
N PRO A 207 20.10 -3.54 12.19
CA PRO A 207 20.77 -4.83 12.11
C PRO A 207 21.29 -5.33 13.46
N TYR A 208 21.62 -4.39 14.35
CA TYR A 208 21.97 -4.58 15.76
C TYR A 208 21.80 -3.23 16.48
N PRO A 209 21.71 -3.19 17.83
CA PRO A 209 21.29 -2.00 18.57
C PRO A 209 22.07 -0.70 18.29
N GLU A 210 23.39 -0.78 18.13
CA GLU A 210 24.24 0.39 17.84
C GLU A 210 24.59 0.54 16.35
N SER A 211 23.85 -0.09 15.45
CA SER A 211 24.17 -0.04 14.02
C SER A 211 23.99 1.38 13.46
N ALA A 212 25.02 1.88 12.78
CA ALA A 212 24.92 3.10 11.98
C ALA A 212 24.24 2.87 10.62
N ALA A 213 24.11 1.61 10.19
CA ALA A 213 23.54 1.21 8.90
C ALA A 213 22.07 0.80 9.07
N VAL A 214 21.25 1.74 9.56
CA VAL A 214 19.80 1.53 9.73
C VAL A 214 19.15 1.45 8.35
N GLN A 215 18.40 0.38 8.11
CA GLN A 215 17.69 0.16 6.86
C GLN A 215 16.25 0.67 7.00
N THR A 216 15.76 1.39 5.99
CA THR A 216 14.39 1.90 5.98
C THR A 216 13.69 1.55 4.68
N GLN A 217 12.40 1.23 4.79
CA GLN A 217 11.57 0.86 3.65
C GLN A 217 10.16 1.39 3.86
N MET A 218 9.54 1.91 2.80
CA MET A 218 8.15 2.34 2.81
C MET A 218 7.30 1.35 2.03
N PHE A 219 6.19 0.93 2.63
CA PHE A 219 5.16 0.12 2.01
C PHE A 219 3.93 0.99 1.79
N LEU A 220 3.40 0.96 0.57
CA LEU A 220 2.25 1.75 0.18
C LEU A 220 1.12 0.83 -0.27
N SER A 221 -0.09 1.14 0.16
CA SER A 221 -1.30 0.54 -0.42
C SER A 221 -1.38 0.80 -1.93
N PRO A 222 -2.07 -0.06 -2.71
CA PRO A 222 -2.07 0.03 -4.18
C PRO A 222 -2.49 1.39 -4.75
N ARG A 223 -3.46 2.07 -4.10
CA ARG A 223 -3.91 3.40 -4.50
C ARG A 223 -2.82 4.45 -4.31
N LEU A 224 -2.14 4.44 -3.15
CA LEU A 224 -1.05 5.36 -2.87
C LEU A 224 0.14 5.11 -3.79
N ASP A 225 0.49 3.83 -4.00
CA ASP A 225 1.58 3.44 -4.90
C ASP A 225 1.32 3.99 -6.32
N THR A 226 0.11 3.77 -6.84
CA THR A 226 -0.29 4.29 -8.15
C THR A 226 -0.32 5.82 -8.19
N ALA A 227 -0.86 6.46 -7.14
CA ALA A 227 -0.97 7.92 -7.06
C ALA A 227 0.41 8.60 -7.03
N PHE A 228 1.42 7.96 -6.44
CA PHE A 228 2.79 8.48 -6.40
C PHE A 228 3.63 8.08 -7.60
N GLY A 229 3.15 7.25 -8.53
CA GLY A 229 3.90 6.83 -9.72
C GLY A 229 4.68 5.52 -9.57
N GLY A 230 4.28 4.69 -8.61
CA GLY A 230 4.83 3.37 -8.29
C GLY A 230 5.92 3.39 -7.22
N ALA A 231 6.26 2.21 -6.68
CA ALA A 231 7.13 2.06 -5.51
C ALA A 231 8.55 2.67 -5.66
N SER A 232 8.98 2.93 -6.90
CA SER A 232 10.29 3.50 -7.20
C SER A 232 10.33 5.04 -7.24
N SER A 233 9.19 5.73 -7.26
CA SER A 233 9.15 7.20 -7.40
C SER A 233 9.24 7.94 -6.07
N LEU A 234 8.76 7.33 -4.98
CA LEU A 234 8.78 7.94 -3.66
C LEU A 234 10.11 7.63 -2.95
N HIS A 235 11.03 8.58 -2.98
CA HIS A 235 12.29 8.48 -2.25
C HIS A 235 12.15 9.02 -0.83
N ILE A 236 12.27 8.13 0.16
CA ILE A 236 12.35 8.51 1.57
C ILE A 236 13.78 8.92 1.94
N PRO A 237 13.97 9.88 2.86
CA PRO A 237 15.30 10.27 3.32
C PRO A 237 16.03 9.08 3.97
N VAL A 238 17.34 8.99 3.78
CA VAL A 238 18.18 7.99 4.47
C VAL A 238 18.19 8.30 5.97
N PHE A 239 18.13 7.27 6.80
CA PHE A 239 18.25 7.42 8.25
C PHE A 239 19.65 7.92 8.62
N GLN A 240 19.74 9.11 9.22
CA GLN A 240 21.02 9.74 9.53
C GLN A 240 21.51 9.38 10.94
N HIS A 241 22.83 9.30 11.10
CA HIS A 241 23.42 9.07 12.41
C HIS A 241 23.15 10.25 13.36
N GLY A 242 22.72 9.94 14.59
CA GLY A 242 22.39 10.94 15.62
C GLY A 242 20.94 11.44 15.59
N VAL A 243 20.18 11.15 14.52
CA VAL A 243 18.74 11.44 14.46
C VAL A 243 17.98 10.35 15.23
N LEU A 244 17.04 10.75 16.08
CA LEU A 244 16.19 9.82 16.81
C LEU A 244 15.07 9.27 15.92
N LEU A 245 14.52 8.11 16.28
CA LEU A 245 13.55 7.42 15.44
C LEU A 245 12.25 8.23 15.29
N GLY A 246 11.79 8.86 16.36
CA GLY A 246 10.62 9.74 16.29
C GLY A 246 10.82 10.90 15.32
N GLU A 247 11.95 11.63 15.43
CA GLU A 247 12.27 12.73 14.53
C GLU A 247 12.32 12.27 13.05
N TYR A 248 12.92 11.11 12.78
CA TYR A 248 12.94 10.54 11.44
C TYR A 248 11.54 10.22 10.93
N VAL A 249 10.69 9.59 11.74
CA VAL A 249 9.30 9.25 11.39
C VAL A 249 8.51 10.53 11.07
N GLU A 250 8.67 11.60 11.85
CA GLU A 250 8.01 12.88 11.57
C GLU A 250 8.47 13.50 10.25
N ASN A 251 9.77 13.45 9.95
CA ASN A 251 10.30 13.95 8.68
C ASN A 251 9.70 13.20 7.48
N VAL A 252 9.59 11.87 7.58
CA VAL A 252 8.97 11.04 6.54
C VAL A 252 7.47 11.34 6.42
N ARG A 253 6.77 11.54 7.54
CA ARG A 253 5.37 11.93 7.59
C ARG A 253 5.11 13.26 6.87
N GLN A 254 5.93 14.27 7.13
CA GLN A 254 5.83 15.57 6.44
C GLN A 254 6.09 15.47 4.94
N LEU A 255 7.05 14.63 4.52
CA LEU A 255 7.28 14.35 3.11
C LEU A 255 6.06 13.70 2.46
N LEU A 256 5.41 12.75 3.14
CA LEU A 256 4.19 12.11 2.64
C LEU A 256 3.05 13.12 2.49
N LYS A 257 2.82 14.01 3.48
CA LYS A 257 1.84 15.11 3.38
C LYS A 257 2.08 15.99 2.17
N GLN A 258 3.34 16.38 1.94
CA GLN A 258 3.70 17.20 0.80
C GLN A 258 3.44 16.47 -0.53
N GLN A 259 3.74 15.18 -0.62
CA GLN A 259 3.49 14.38 -1.82
C GLN A 259 2.01 14.23 -2.12
N VAL A 260 1.17 13.96 -1.10
CA VAL A 260 -0.29 13.93 -1.25
C VAL A 260 -0.79 15.26 -1.83
N LYS A 261 -0.35 16.39 -1.26
CA LYS A 261 -0.72 17.71 -1.75
C LYS A 261 -0.31 17.93 -3.21
N LEU A 262 0.92 17.58 -3.58
CA LEU A 262 1.43 17.72 -4.95
C LEU A 262 0.61 16.89 -5.96
N VAL A 263 0.27 15.65 -5.60
CA VAL A 263 -0.54 14.77 -6.46
C VAL A 263 -1.94 15.32 -6.64
N CYS A 264 -2.60 15.77 -5.57
CA CYS A 264 -3.95 16.35 -5.64
C CYS A 264 -3.97 17.63 -6.48
N GLU A 265 -2.99 18.53 -6.28
CA GLU A 265 -2.87 19.75 -7.09
C GLU A 265 -2.61 19.43 -8.56
N GLY A 266 -1.71 18.48 -8.85
CA GLY A 266 -1.40 18.06 -10.21
C GLY A 266 -2.59 17.40 -10.90
N TYR A 267 -3.37 16.60 -10.17
CA TYR A 267 -4.59 15.99 -10.65
C TYR A 267 -5.63 17.03 -11.08
N GLU A 268 -5.94 18.01 -10.23
CA GLU A 268 -6.89 19.08 -10.59
C GLU A 268 -6.38 19.93 -11.75
N LYS A 269 -5.07 20.16 -11.85
CA LYS A 269 -4.46 20.84 -13.01
C LYS A 269 -4.61 20.05 -14.30
N ARG A 270 -4.34 18.74 -14.28
CA ARG A 270 -4.54 17.87 -15.45
C ARG A 270 -6.01 17.88 -15.89
N LYS A 271 -6.92 17.75 -14.93
CA LYS A 271 -8.36 17.82 -15.15
C LYS A 271 -8.80 19.15 -15.78
N ASP A 272 -8.34 20.29 -15.27
CA ASP A 272 -8.60 21.62 -15.86
C ASP A 272 -8.13 21.70 -17.31
N TYR A 273 -6.92 21.19 -17.59
CA TYR A 273 -6.37 21.24 -18.95
C TYR A 273 -7.12 20.33 -19.92
N ILE A 274 -7.43 19.09 -19.52
CA ILE A 274 -8.23 18.17 -20.34
C ILE A 274 -9.63 18.75 -20.56
N ALA A 275 -10.27 19.30 -19.53
CA ALA A 275 -11.58 19.96 -19.66
C ALA A 275 -11.54 21.14 -20.65
N ALA A 276 -10.46 21.91 -20.67
CA ALA A 276 -10.27 22.97 -21.67
C ALA A 276 -10.15 22.41 -23.09
N PHE A 277 -9.41 21.31 -23.31
CA PHE A 277 -9.39 20.64 -24.61
C PHE A 277 -10.78 20.16 -25.03
N LEU A 278 -11.53 19.53 -24.13
CA LEU A 278 -12.90 19.06 -24.40
C LEU A 278 -13.83 20.23 -24.77
N SER A 279 -13.66 21.39 -24.12
CA SER A 279 -14.46 22.59 -24.41
C SER A 279 -14.12 23.22 -25.77
N HIS A 280 -12.83 23.33 -26.12
CA HIS A 280 -12.39 23.97 -27.37
C HIS A 280 -12.49 23.04 -28.59
N PHE A 281 -12.31 21.74 -28.39
CA PHE A 281 -12.13 20.76 -29.47
C PHE A 281 -13.01 19.51 -29.30
N GLY A 282 -14.12 19.61 -28.57
CA GLY A 282 -14.95 18.45 -28.19
C GLY A 282 -15.42 17.58 -29.36
N THR A 283 -15.65 18.16 -30.53
CA THR A 283 -16.05 17.42 -31.74
C THR A 283 -14.94 16.57 -32.36
N ALA A 284 -13.67 16.84 -32.00
CA ALA A 284 -12.50 16.15 -32.50
C ALA A 284 -12.00 15.04 -31.55
N VAL A 285 -12.59 14.88 -30.36
CA VAL A 285 -12.08 13.95 -29.34
C VAL A 285 -12.30 12.51 -29.76
N LEU A 286 -11.24 11.70 -29.76
CA LEU A 286 -11.31 10.25 -29.97
C LEU A 286 -11.44 9.51 -28.64
N GLU A 287 -10.55 9.83 -27.70
CA GLU A 287 -10.49 9.23 -26.37
C GLU A 287 -9.73 10.16 -25.42
N TYR A 288 -9.99 10.01 -24.12
CA TYR A 288 -9.17 10.61 -23.07
C TYR A 288 -9.21 9.74 -21.82
N ASP A 289 -8.19 9.87 -20.98
CA ASP A 289 -8.14 9.23 -19.68
C ASP A 289 -9.07 9.96 -18.70
N ALA A 290 -10.24 9.39 -18.48
CA ALA A 290 -11.24 9.93 -17.56
C ALA A 290 -10.92 9.69 -16.07
N GLN A 291 -9.86 8.94 -15.76
CA GLN A 291 -9.50 8.57 -14.40
C GLN A 291 -8.39 9.45 -13.85
N SER A 292 -7.25 9.52 -14.54
CA SER A 292 -6.08 10.28 -14.06
C SER A 292 -5.83 11.57 -14.85
N PHE A 293 -6.60 11.78 -15.93
CA PHE A 293 -6.46 12.90 -16.86
C PHE A 293 -5.05 12.98 -17.44
N SER A 294 -4.36 11.84 -17.59
CA SER A 294 -2.99 11.78 -18.07
C SER A 294 -2.86 11.89 -19.59
N LYS A 295 -3.94 11.69 -20.34
CA LYS A 295 -3.88 11.63 -21.80
C LYS A 295 -5.18 12.04 -22.48
N ILE A 296 -5.07 12.67 -23.64
CA ILE A 296 -6.17 12.89 -24.60
C ILE A 296 -5.67 12.70 -26.02
N SER A 297 -6.50 12.14 -26.88
CA SER A 297 -6.27 11.97 -28.32
C SER A 297 -7.40 12.64 -29.10
N LEU A 298 -7.05 13.47 -30.08
CA LEU A 298 -7.97 14.21 -30.94
C LEU A 298 -7.68 13.92 -32.42
N LEU A 299 -8.71 13.85 -33.25
CA LEU A 299 -8.62 13.76 -34.71
C LEU A 299 -8.88 15.13 -35.32
N PHE A 300 -7.83 15.72 -35.89
CA PHE A 300 -7.92 17.00 -36.58
C PHE A 300 -7.76 16.84 -38.08
N GLU A 301 -8.21 17.85 -38.82
CA GLU A 301 -8.11 17.95 -40.27
C GLU A 301 -7.39 19.25 -40.64
N TRP A 302 -6.47 19.18 -41.60
CA TRP A 302 -5.81 20.35 -42.19
C TRP A 302 -5.67 20.16 -43.70
N ASN A 303 -6.40 20.95 -44.51
CA ASN A 303 -6.40 20.84 -45.99
C ASN A 303 -6.62 19.39 -46.48
N ASP A 304 -7.74 18.77 -46.10
CA ASP A 304 -8.10 17.38 -46.41
C ASP A 304 -7.15 16.30 -45.85
N PHE A 305 -6.18 16.70 -45.01
CA PHE A 305 -5.27 15.78 -44.33
C PHE A 305 -5.68 15.59 -42.87
N PHE A 306 -6.24 14.41 -42.57
CA PHE A 306 -6.54 13.96 -41.21
C PHE A 306 -5.27 13.50 -40.47
N PHE A 307 -5.17 13.85 -39.18
CA PHE A 307 -4.11 13.40 -38.30
C PHE A 307 -4.58 13.31 -36.86
N ILE A 308 -3.93 12.46 -36.08
CA ILE A 308 -4.19 12.34 -34.64
C ILE A 308 -3.20 13.25 -33.91
N PHE A 309 -3.73 14.12 -33.06
CA PHE A 309 -2.97 14.88 -32.08
C PHE A 309 -3.25 14.34 -30.69
N ALA A 310 -2.22 13.90 -29.99
CA ALA A 310 -2.35 13.46 -28.61
C ALA A 310 -1.51 14.32 -27.66
N VAL A 311 -2.02 14.51 -26.45
CA VAL A 311 -1.34 15.18 -25.35
C VAL A 311 -1.14 14.17 -24.23
N GLU A 312 0.10 13.97 -23.82
CA GLU A 312 0.46 13.16 -22.65
C GLU A 312 0.92 14.10 -21.52
N LEU A 313 0.32 13.96 -20.34
CA LEU A 313 0.54 14.81 -19.17
C LEU A 313 1.31 14.02 -18.09
N PRO A 314 2.47 14.55 -17.63
CA PRO A 314 3.29 13.88 -16.62
C PRO A 314 2.64 13.90 -15.23
N LEU A 315 3.17 13.06 -14.33
CA LEU A 315 2.69 12.95 -12.94
C LEU A 315 2.78 14.29 -12.20
N TYR A 316 3.92 14.98 -12.32
CA TYR A 316 4.16 16.28 -11.69
C TYR A 316 3.72 17.48 -12.55
N PHE A 317 2.80 17.27 -13.50
CA PHE A 317 2.12 18.39 -14.16
C PHE A 317 1.44 19.29 -13.11
N PRO A 318 1.55 20.63 -13.18
CA PRO A 318 2.06 21.43 -14.30
C PRO A 318 3.55 21.77 -14.22
N ALA A 319 4.28 21.35 -13.18
CA ALA A 319 5.72 21.63 -13.07
C ALA A 319 6.50 20.99 -14.23
N ASP A 320 6.18 19.73 -14.52
CA ASP A 320 6.69 19.04 -15.70
C ASP A 320 5.87 19.37 -16.96
N HIS A 321 6.55 19.40 -18.10
CA HIS A 321 5.98 19.81 -19.38
C HIS A 321 5.08 18.71 -19.98
N PRO A 322 3.96 19.07 -20.63
CA PRO A 322 3.21 18.13 -21.47
C PRO A 322 4.04 17.67 -22.67
N THR A 323 3.76 16.47 -23.15
CA THR A 323 4.26 15.99 -24.45
C THR A 323 3.16 16.06 -25.49
N PHE A 324 3.44 16.72 -26.61
CA PHE A 324 2.57 16.75 -27.78
C PHE A 324 3.01 15.70 -28.79
N ILE A 325 2.04 14.98 -29.36
CA ILE A 325 2.28 13.86 -30.25
C ILE A 325 1.45 14.02 -31.51
N PHE A 326 2.10 14.09 -32.65
CA PHE A 326 1.46 14.06 -33.96
C PHE A 326 1.58 12.67 -34.53
N LYS A 327 0.48 12.10 -35.02
CA LYS A 327 0.44 10.76 -35.59
C LYS A 327 -0.34 10.77 -36.91
N SER A 328 0.28 10.22 -37.94
CA SER A 328 -0.35 10.09 -39.26
C SER A 328 -1.33 8.92 -39.24
N VAL A 329 -2.45 9.07 -39.95
CA VAL A 329 -3.39 7.98 -40.23
C VAL A 329 -3.16 7.31 -41.59
N TYR A 330 -2.19 7.81 -42.36
CA TYR A 330 -1.91 7.37 -43.73
C TYR A 330 -0.54 6.73 -43.88
N HIS A 331 0.46 7.27 -43.16
CA HIS A 331 1.86 6.93 -43.34
C HIS A 331 2.37 6.10 -42.16
N ASN A 332 3.20 5.10 -42.48
CA ASN A 332 3.83 4.23 -41.49
C ASN A 332 5.35 4.29 -41.63
N GLN A 333 6.06 4.16 -40.52
CA GLN A 333 7.50 3.97 -40.48
C GLN A 333 7.80 2.75 -39.63
N ASN A 334 8.56 1.79 -40.17
CA ASN A 334 8.83 0.50 -39.53
C ASN A 334 7.54 -0.25 -39.13
N LYS A 335 6.54 -0.30 -40.03
CA LYS A 335 5.22 -0.93 -39.82
C LYS A 335 4.40 -0.35 -38.65
N LYS A 336 4.72 0.85 -38.18
CA LYS A 336 3.96 1.60 -37.16
C LYS A 336 3.55 2.96 -37.73
N PRO A 337 2.44 3.55 -37.31
CA PRO A 337 2.07 4.89 -37.77
C PRO A 337 3.18 5.90 -37.52
N TYR A 338 3.50 6.69 -38.55
CA TYR A 338 4.49 7.76 -38.44
C TYR A 338 4.09 8.72 -37.32
N THR A 339 5.00 8.94 -36.38
CA THR A 339 4.71 9.68 -35.14
C THR A 339 5.87 10.62 -34.81
N GLU A 340 5.56 11.86 -34.46
CA GLU A 340 6.52 12.84 -33.96
C GLU A 340 6.13 13.31 -32.56
N ARG A 341 7.13 13.41 -31.66
CA ARG A 341 6.95 13.84 -30.27
C ARG A 341 7.62 15.19 -30.04
N TYR A 342 6.91 16.08 -29.38
CA TYR A 342 7.32 17.45 -29.11
C TYR A 342 7.22 17.75 -27.62
N VAL A 343 8.36 18.08 -27.02
CA VAL A 343 8.48 18.52 -25.61
C VAL A 343 8.95 19.97 -25.49
N ASN A 344 9.45 20.53 -26.60
CA ASN A 344 10.03 21.87 -26.67
C ASN A 344 9.06 22.82 -27.40
N PHE A 345 8.16 23.44 -26.64
CA PHE A 345 7.24 24.48 -27.13
C PHE A 345 7.01 25.52 -26.03
N PRO A 346 6.53 26.73 -26.37
CA PRO A 346 6.24 27.75 -25.36
C PRO A 346 5.26 27.23 -24.31
N TYR A 347 5.71 27.14 -23.06
CA TYR A 347 4.94 26.62 -21.94
C TYR A 347 5.19 27.45 -20.69
N SER A 348 4.15 27.59 -19.87
CA SER A 348 4.26 28.14 -18.52
C SER A 348 3.38 27.35 -17.55
N PRO A 349 3.93 26.88 -16.42
CA PRO A 349 3.15 26.14 -15.41
C PRO A 349 2.06 27.00 -14.75
N ARG A 350 2.10 28.33 -14.97
CA ARG A 350 1.14 29.29 -14.41
C ARG A 350 -0.10 29.49 -15.29
N TRP A 351 -0.10 28.98 -16.52
CA TRP A 351 -1.27 29.09 -17.39
C TRP A 351 -2.44 28.28 -16.85
N ASN A 352 -3.67 28.72 -17.15
CA ASN A 352 -4.86 27.92 -16.94
C ASN A 352 -5.13 27.02 -18.16
N GLY A 353 -6.03 26.05 -18.03
CA GLY A 353 -6.34 25.11 -19.11
C GLY A 353 -6.69 25.79 -20.43
N ASN A 354 -7.48 26.87 -20.40
CA ASN A 354 -7.90 27.62 -21.59
C ASN A 354 -6.72 28.27 -22.33
N GLU A 355 -5.79 28.90 -21.61
CA GLU A 355 -4.60 29.50 -22.23
C GLU A 355 -3.69 28.41 -22.80
N MET A 356 -3.49 27.31 -22.07
CA MET A 356 -2.71 26.17 -22.57
C MET A 356 -3.32 25.58 -23.86
N ALA A 357 -4.64 25.40 -23.92
CA ALA A 357 -5.34 24.88 -25.10
C ALA A 357 -5.20 25.81 -26.32
N LYS A 358 -5.29 27.13 -26.11
CA LYS A 358 -5.04 28.12 -27.18
C LYS A 358 -3.61 28.05 -27.70
N ARG A 359 -2.62 27.89 -26.81
CA ARG A 359 -1.20 27.76 -27.17
C ARG A 359 -0.93 26.46 -27.91
N ALA A 360 -1.58 25.37 -27.51
CA ALA A 360 -1.53 24.10 -28.22
C ALA A 360 -2.09 24.23 -29.65
N SER A 361 -3.22 24.90 -29.83
CA SER A 361 -3.79 25.18 -31.16
C SER A 361 -2.83 25.98 -32.05
N ALA A 362 -2.25 27.05 -31.52
CA ALA A 362 -1.25 27.84 -32.25
C ALA A 362 -0.01 27.00 -32.62
N PHE A 363 0.44 26.11 -31.72
CA PHE A 363 1.53 25.18 -32.00
C PHE A 363 1.17 24.20 -33.12
N ILE A 364 -0.04 23.64 -33.11
CA ILE A 364 -0.53 22.73 -34.15
C ILE A 364 -0.51 23.41 -35.52
N LEU A 365 -1.09 24.61 -35.63
CA LEU A 365 -1.15 25.33 -36.90
C LEU A 365 0.23 25.65 -37.48
N ASN A 366 1.22 25.92 -36.62
CA ASN A 366 2.59 26.20 -37.04
C ASN A 366 3.37 24.94 -37.44
N THR A 367 2.99 23.77 -36.93
CA THR A 367 3.78 22.52 -37.05
C THR A 367 3.20 21.57 -38.11
N ILE A 368 1.89 21.59 -38.34
CA ILE A 368 1.19 20.56 -39.13
C ILE A 368 1.70 20.41 -40.56
N LYS A 369 2.08 21.51 -41.22
CA LYS A 369 2.61 21.47 -42.59
C LYS A 369 3.93 20.71 -42.67
N ASP A 370 4.82 20.95 -41.72
CA ASP A 370 6.13 20.29 -41.68
C ASP A 370 5.97 18.81 -41.29
N PHE A 371 5.09 18.51 -40.33
CA PHE A 371 4.71 17.14 -39.97
C PHE A 371 4.15 16.36 -41.18
N GLN A 372 3.21 16.94 -41.94
CA GLN A 372 2.64 16.29 -43.12
C GLN A 372 3.74 15.93 -44.13
N LYS A 373 4.62 16.90 -44.45
CA LYS A 373 5.72 16.70 -45.39
C LYS A 373 6.70 15.63 -44.91
N ALA A 374 7.05 15.64 -43.62
CA ALA A 374 7.93 14.64 -43.03
C ALA A 374 7.30 13.24 -43.04
N SER A 375 5.99 13.14 -42.76
CA SER A 375 5.27 11.86 -42.76
C SER A 375 5.26 11.18 -44.13
N VAL A 376 5.14 11.95 -45.22
CA VAL A 376 5.21 11.43 -46.59
C VAL A 376 6.63 10.99 -46.93
N ASN A 377 7.65 11.80 -46.60
CA ASN A 377 9.03 11.54 -46.97
C ASN A 377 9.65 10.35 -46.24
N ASN A 378 9.22 10.11 -45.00
CA ASN A 378 9.76 9.07 -44.13
C ASN A 378 8.87 7.81 -44.08
N SER A 379 7.80 7.74 -44.86
CA SER A 379 6.93 6.57 -44.93
C SER A 379 7.68 5.39 -45.54
N ASP A 380 7.43 4.19 -45.00
CA ASP A 380 7.74 2.93 -45.65
C ASP A 380 7.07 2.96 -47.05
N LYS A 381 7.83 2.56 -48.09
CA LYS A 381 7.37 2.53 -49.49
C LYS A 381 6.54 1.30 -49.80
#